data_AF-A0A1Q6ZTQ5-F1
#
_entry.id   AF-A0A1Q6ZTQ5-F1
#
_cell.length_a   1.000
_cell.length_b   1.000
_cell.length_c   1.000
_cell.angle_alpha   90.00
_cell.angle_beta   90.00
_cell.angle_gamma   90.00
#
_symmetry.space_group_name_H-M   'P 1'
#
loop_
_entity.id
_entity.type
_entity.pdbx_description
1 polymer ?
#
loop_
_entity_poly.entity_id
_entity_poly.type
_entity_poly.pdbx_seq_one_letter_code
_entity_poly.pdbx_strand_id
1 'polypeptide(L)'
;MVSHPSEEAVGIDLGLLHFAPFSDGSTIENPRHLRQAENKLKKLQEALARKKRGSKRRRKAAQRVGKAHRHIRNQRRDFHHQAGRKLVTTYQTMVFEKLQPANMSKRPKPKQDEATGQYLPNGASAKAGLNKSILDAGWGQFQQICESKAACAGSRVLFVSPKYTSQMCSGCGAIVQKA
;
A
#
# COMPACT_ATOMS: atom_id res chain seq x y z
N MET A 1 0.81 31.09 2.95
CA MET A 1 1.84 30.22 2.35
C MET A 1 2.63 29.57 3.46
N VAL A 2 2.87 28.27 3.40
CA VAL A 2 3.80 27.60 4.33
C VAL A 2 5.21 27.86 3.82
N SER A 3 6.09 28.40 4.66
CA SER A 3 7.52 28.46 4.37
C SER A 3 8.09 27.05 4.46
N HIS A 4 8.63 26.54 3.36
CA HIS A 4 9.25 25.22 3.35
C HIS A 4 10.73 25.37 3.76
N PRO A 5 11.25 24.51 4.64
CA PRO A 5 12.66 24.56 5.02
C PRO A 5 13.60 24.11 3.89
N SER A 6 13.08 23.46 2.84
CA SER A 6 13.83 23.08 1.65
C SER A 6 13.03 23.35 0.37
N GLU A 7 13.71 23.90 -0.64
CA GLU A 7 13.21 24.03 -2.02
C GLU A 7 13.46 22.76 -2.85
N GLU A 8 14.14 21.76 -2.28
CA GLU A 8 14.51 20.54 -2.99
C GLU A 8 13.30 19.64 -3.22
N ALA A 9 13.26 19.03 -4.40
CA ALA A 9 12.27 18.02 -4.73
C ALA A 9 12.68 16.67 -4.12
N VAL A 10 11.74 15.99 -3.46
CA VAL A 10 11.98 14.65 -2.92
C VAL A 10 11.32 13.58 -3.78
N GLY A 11 12.11 12.58 -4.19
CA GLY A 11 11.60 11.35 -4.79
C GLY A 11 11.08 10.41 -3.70
N ILE A 12 9.85 9.92 -3.86
CA ILE A 12 9.22 9.00 -2.91
C ILE A 12 8.95 7.68 -3.61
N ASP A 13 9.77 6.68 -3.32
CA ASP A 13 9.51 5.29 -3.69
C ASP A 13 8.54 4.67 -2.67
N LEU A 14 7.33 4.35 -3.12
CA LEU A 14 6.30 3.75 -2.29
C LEU A 14 6.53 2.23 -2.25
N GLY A 15 7.51 1.81 -1.46
CA GLY A 15 7.87 0.41 -1.26
C GLY A 15 6.97 -0.34 -0.27
N LEU A 16 7.07 -1.68 -0.29
CA LEU A 16 6.41 -2.57 0.68
C LEU A 16 7.21 -2.73 1.99
N LEU A 17 8.52 -2.49 1.91
CA LEU A 17 9.47 -2.60 3.02
C LEU A 17 9.71 -1.23 3.69
N HIS A 18 9.86 -0.17 2.90
CA HIS A 18 9.99 1.22 3.35
C HIS A 18 8.90 2.06 2.68
N PHE A 19 8.12 2.79 3.47
CA PHE A 19 6.99 3.59 3.00
C PHE A 19 7.43 4.81 2.18
N ALA A 20 8.66 5.28 2.41
CA ALA A 20 9.38 6.23 1.58
C ALA A 20 10.86 6.20 1.99
N PRO A 21 11.79 5.60 1.25
CA PRO A 21 13.16 6.07 1.25
C PRO A 21 13.16 7.41 0.52
N PHE A 22 13.54 8.46 1.23
CA PHE A 22 13.71 9.79 0.65
C PHE A 22 15.09 9.88 0.02
N SER A 23 15.24 10.74 -0.99
CA SER A 23 16.55 11.05 -1.58
C SER A 23 17.55 11.65 -0.58
N ASP A 24 17.08 12.10 0.60
CA ASP A 24 17.88 12.55 1.73
C ASP A 24 18.40 11.41 2.64
N GLY A 25 18.05 10.14 2.34
CA GLY A 25 18.44 8.95 3.09
C GLY A 25 17.54 8.60 4.28
N SER A 26 16.53 9.41 4.62
CA SER A 26 15.59 9.08 5.69
C SER A 26 14.50 8.11 5.22
N THR A 27 13.92 7.32 6.14
CA THR A 27 12.87 6.33 5.82
C THR A 27 11.64 6.48 6.70
N ILE A 28 10.45 6.29 6.13
CA ILE A 28 9.22 6.04 6.90
C ILE A 28 8.94 4.54 6.89
N GLU A 29 8.75 3.93 8.05
CA GLU A 29 8.38 2.52 8.14
C GLU A 29 6.90 2.30 7.83
N ASN A 30 6.57 1.17 7.20
CA ASN A 30 5.19 0.73 7.06
C ASN A 30 4.76 0.04 8.36
N PRO A 31 3.76 0.57 9.11
CA PRO A 31 3.35 0.00 10.40
C PRO A 31 2.68 -1.37 10.28
N ARG A 32 2.30 -1.81 9.07
CA ARG A 32 1.72 -3.14 8.80
C ARG A 32 0.52 -3.50 9.69
N HIS A 33 -0.41 -2.55 9.86
CA HIS A 33 -1.56 -2.69 10.75
C HIS A 33 -2.42 -3.93 10.47
N LEU A 34 -2.62 -4.30 9.20
CA LEU A 34 -3.35 -5.52 8.86
C LEU A 34 -2.63 -6.75 9.38
N ARG A 35 -1.30 -6.83 9.22
CA ARG A 35 -0.47 -7.96 9.68
C ARG A 35 -0.58 -8.15 11.18
N GLN A 36 -0.45 -7.07 11.95
CA GLN A 36 -0.59 -7.10 13.40
C GLN A 36 -1.98 -7.61 13.83
N ALA A 37 -3.03 -7.28 13.06
CA ALA A 37 -4.40 -7.66 13.36
C ALA A 37 -4.84 -9.02 12.78
N GLU A 38 -4.00 -9.73 12.01
CA GLU A 38 -4.38 -10.96 11.28
C GLU A 38 -4.96 -12.04 12.21
N ASN A 39 -4.31 -12.30 13.34
CA ASN A 39 -4.76 -13.30 14.31
C ASN A 39 -6.14 -12.96 14.90
N LYS A 40 -6.39 -11.67 15.18
CA LYS A 40 -7.69 -11.20 15.68
C LYS A 40 -8.77 -11.32 14.61
N LEU A 41 -8.48 -10.92 13.37
CA LEU A 41 -9.41 -11.05 12.25
C LEU A 41 -9.75 -12.51 11.96
N LYS A 42 -8.77 -13.41 11.97
CA LYS A 42 -8.97 -14.85 11.80
C LYS A 42 -9.96 -15.40 12.82
N LYS A 43 -9.74 -15.14 14.11
CA LYS A 43 -10.64 -15.56 15.20
C LYS A 43 -12.07 -15.02 15.02
N LEU A 44 -12.21 -13.76 14.60
CA LEU A 44 -13.53 -13.16 14.36
C LEU A 44 -14.23 -13.76 13.14
N GLN A 45 -13.49 -14.07 12.06
CA GLN A 45 -14.02 -14.71 10.86
C GLN A 45 -14.44 -16.16 11.12
N GLU A 46 -13.63 -16.93 11.87
CA GLU A 46 -14.00 -18.29 12.31
C GLU A 46 -15.28 -18.27 13.18
N ALA A 47 -15.34 -17.35 14.13
CA ALA A 47 -16.52 -17.18 14.98
C ALA A 47 -17.77 -16.83 14.17
N LEU A 48 -17.64 -16.04 13.09
CA LEU A 48 -18.71 -15.71 12.15
C LEU A 48 -19.14 -16.92 11.32
N ALA A 49 -18.18 -17.68 10.79
CA ALA A 49 -18.42 -18.86 9.94
C ALA A 49 -19.23 -19.94 10.68
N ARG A 50 -18.96 -20.13 11.98
CA ARG A 50 -19.70 -21.09 12.83
C ARG A 50 -21.15 -20.68 13.12
N LYS A 51 -21.62 -19.48 12.76
CA LYS A 51 -23.00 -19.04 13.06
C LYS A 51 -23.97 -19.34 11.91
N LYS A 52 -25.17 -19.82 12.27
CA LYS A 52 -26.28 -20.06 11.33
C LYS A 52 -26.55 -18.84 10.43
N ARG A 53 -26.57 -19.07 9.11
CA ARG A 53 -26.91 -18.04 8.10
C ARG A 53 -28.27 -17.40 8.43
N GLY A 54 -28.36 -16.08 8.25
CA GLY A 54 -29.58 -15.31 8.56
C GLY A 54 -29.84 -15.02 10.04
N SER A 55 -29.20 -15.72 10.99
CA SER A 55 -29.47 -15.51 12.41
C SER A 55 -29.05 -14.13 12.94
N LYS A 56 -29.78 -13.61 13.94
CA LYS A 56 -29.43 -12.37 14.67
C LYS A 56 -28.00 -12.44 15.24
N ARG A 57 -27.58 -13.62 15.73
CA ARG A 57 -26.22 -13.87 16.26
C ARG A 57 -25.15 -13.73 15.17
N ARG A 58 -25.39 -14.26 13.95
CA ARG A 58 -24.48 -14.09 12.81
C ARG A 58 -24.34 -12.62 12.41
N ARG A 59 -25.44 -11.85 12.40
CA ARG A 59 -25.42 -10.41 12.12
C ARG A 59 -24.52 -9.66 13.10
N LYS A 60 -24.64 -9.95 14.41
CA LYS A 60 -23.74 -9.38 15.44
C LYS A 60 -22.28 -9.78 15.23
N ALA A 61 -22.00 -11.03 14.87
CA ALA A 61 -20.62 -11.48 14.56
C ALA A 61 -20.05 -10.75 13.33
N ALA A 62 -20.84 -10.55 12.27
CA ALA A 62 -20.42 -9.83 11.08
C ALA A 62 -20.11 -8.35 11.39
N GLN A 63 -20.90 -7.72 12.27
CA GLN A 63 -20.62 -6.37 12.76
C GLN A 63 -19.28 -6.29 13.51
N ARG A 64 -18.92 -7.31 14.30
CA ARG A 64 -17.61 -7.36 14.99
C ARG A 64 -16.44 -7.43 13.99
N VAL A 65 -16.56 -8.26 12.96
CA VAL A 65 -15.60 -8.31 11.85
C VAL A 65 -15.49 -6.94 11.17
N GLY A 66 -16.62 -6.32 10.85
CA GLY A 66 -16.67 -4.98 10.24
C GLY A 66 -16.02 -3.90 11.11
N LYS A 67 -16.27 -3.90 12.43
CA LYS A 67 -15.62 -2.99 13.39
C LYS A 67 -14.10 -3.16 13.41
N ALA A 68 -13.61 -4.40 13.37
CA ALA A 68 -12.17 -4.67 13.31
C ALA A 68 -11.54 -4.12 12.03
N HIS A 69 -12.14 -4.38 10.86
CA HIS A 69 -11.68 -3.80 9.60
C HIS A 69 -11.71 -2.27 9.59
N ARG A 70 -12.76 -1.66 10.16
CA ARG A 70 -12.87 -0.20 10.30
C ARG A 70 -11.74 0.36 11.16
N HIS A 71 -11.41 -0.29 12.27
CA HIS A 71 -10.32 0.14 13.14
C HIS A 71 -8.98 0.11 12.40
N ILE A 72 -8.65 -0.99 11.71
CA ILE A 72 -7.42 -1.12 10.91
C ILE A 72 -7.35 -0.03 9.82
N ARG A 73 -8.47 0.21 9.12
CA ARG A 73 -8.56 1.29 8.12
C ARG A 73 -8.28 2.65 8.74
N ASN A 74 -8.79 2.91 9.93
CA ASN A 74 -8.61 4.19 10.61
C ASN A 74 -7.16 4.38 11.07
N GLN A 75 -6.52 3.34 11.62
CA GLN A 75 -5.10 3.38 12.00
C GLN A 75 -4.22 3.70 10.78
N ARG A 76 -4.44 3.00 9.66
CA ARG A 76 -3.71 3.27 8.42
C ARG A 76 -3.94 4.70 7.91
N ARG A 77 -5.19 5.19 7.94
CA ARG A 77 -5.51 6.55 7.50
C ARG A 77 -4.84 7.60 8.39
N ASP A 78 -4.81 7.38 9.70
CA ASP A 78 -4.15 8.27 10.66
C ASP A 78 -2.64 8.36 10.36
N PHE A 79 -1.98 7.20 10.22
CA PHE A 79 -0.59 7.13 9.78
C PHE A 79 -0.34 7.89 8.47
N HIS A 80 -1.18 7.70 7.45
CA HIS A 80 -1.05 8.44 6.18
C HIS A 80 -1.19 9.96 6.34
N HIS A 81 -2.08 10.42 7.22
CA HIS A 81 -2.20 11.85 7.49
C HIS A 81 -0.98 12.43 8.21
N GLN A 82 -0.41 11.69 9.16
CA GLN A 82 0.80 12.09 9.89
C GLN A 82 2.01 12.13 8.95
N ALA A 83 2.23 11.05 8.18
CA ALA A 83 3.29 10.98 7.19
C ALA A 83 3.15 12.07 6.12
N GLY A 84 1.94 12.24 5.55
CA GLY A 84 1.69 13.24 4.52
C GLY A 84 1.83 14.67 5.05
N ARG A 85 1.49 14.92 6.32
CA ARG A 85 1.75 16.22 6.96
C ARG A 85 3.24 16.49 7.04
N LYS A 86 4.04 15.52 7.52
CA LYS A 86 5.50 15.63 7.62
C LYS A 86 6.11 15.99 6.26
N LEU A 87 5.72 15.29 5.20
CA LEU A 87 6.22 15.56 3.85
C LEU A 87 5.92 16.97 3.36
N VAL A 88 4.66 17.37 3.42
CA VAL A 88 4.19 18.67 2.91
C VAL A 88 4.80 19.82 3.70
N THR A 89 5.10 19.64 4.99
CA THR A 89 5.78 20.68 5.77
C THR A 89 7.27 20.78 5.48
N THR A 90 7.89 19.70 5.01
CA THR A 90 9.34 19.65 4.77
C THR A 90 9.69 20.03 3.34
N TYR A 91 8.90 19.58 2.35
CA TYR A 91 9.24 19.66 0.94
C TYR A 91 8.23 20.48 0.16
N GLN A 92 8.73 21.40 -0.67
CA GLN A 92 7.88 22.16 -1.59
C GLN A 92 7.37 21.30 -2.75
N THR A 93 8.16 20.32 -3.21
CA THR A 93 7.78 19.41 -4.28
C THR A 93 8.02 17.96 -3.89
N MET A 94 6.99 17.13 -4.02
CA MET A 94 7.04 15.68 -3.82
C MET A 94 6.80 14.97 -5.16
N VAL A 95 7.61 13.96 -5.46
CA VAL A 95 7.48 13.17 -6.68
C VAL A 95 7.19 11.72 -6.31
N PHE A 96 6.01 11.22 -6.65
CA PHE A 96 5.62 9.81 -6.44
C PHE A 96 5.73 9.01 -7.72
N GLU A 97 6.07 7.73 -7.59
CA GLU A 97 5.80 6.78 -8.67
C GLU A 97 4.30 6.58 -8.88
N LYS A 98 3.88 6.58 -10.15
CA LYS A 98 2.51 6.26 -10.57
C LYS A 98 2.29 4.75 -10.50
N LEU A 99 2.16 4.26 -9.28
CA LEU A 99 1.81 2.86 -9.03
C LEU A 99 0.38 2.58 -9.47
N GLN A 100 0.13 1.34 -9.90
CA GLN A 100 -1.21 0.83 -10.19
C GLN A 100 -1.55 -0.30 -9.21
N PRO A 101 -1.89 0.00 -7.94
CA PRO A 101 -2.10 -1.02 -6.90
C PRO A 101 -3.17 -2.05 -7.27
N ALA A 102 -4.20 -1.61 -8.01
CA ALA A 102 -5.24 -2.50 -8.53
C ALA A 102 -4.68 -3.56 -9.48
N ASN A 103 -3.74 -3.19 -10.36
CA ASN A 103 -3.08 -4.14 -11.25
C ASN A 103 -2.10 -5.03 -10.48
N MET A 104 -1.36 -4.46 -9.54
CA MET A 104 -0.37 -5.19 -8.74
C MET A 104 -1.03 -6.21 -7.80
N SER A 105 -2.27 -6.00 -7.38
CA SER A 105 -3.02 -6.90 -6.50
C SER A 105 -3.94 -7.88 -7.25
N LYS A 106 -3.86 -7.95 -8.59
CA LYS A 106 -4.61 -8.93 -9.39
C LYS A 106 -4.21 -10.35 -9.01
N ARG A 107 -5.22 -11.22 -8.93
CA ARG A 107 -5.02 -12.66 -8.73
C ARG A 107 -4.44 -13.27 -10.01
N PRO A 108 -3.46 -14.18 -9.93
CA PRO A 108 -2.97 -14.90 -11.10
C PRO A 108 -4.09 -15.72 -11.73
N LYS A 109 -4.11 -15.78 -13.07
CA LYS A 109 -5.08 -16.63 -13.79
C LYS A 109 -4.80 -18.11 -13.47
N PRO A 110 -5.84 -18.94 -13.31
CA PRO A 110 -5.65 -20.39 -13.23
C PRO A 110 -4.89 -20.89 -14.47
N LYS A 111 -3.97 -21.83 -14.27
CA LYS A 111 -3.27 -22.52 -15.36
C LYS A 111 -3.73 -23.97 -15.32
N GLN A 112 -4.10 -24.53 -16.46
CA GLN A 112 -4.41 -25.94 -16.61
C GLN A 112 -3.38 -26.59 -17.53
N ASP A 113 -3.13 -27.86 -17.29
CA ASP A 113 -2.39 -28.73 -18.16
C ASP A 113 -3.28 -29.11 -19.36
N GLU A 114 -2.77 -28.91 -20.57
CA GLU A 114 -3.55 -29.10 -21.81
C GLU A 114 -3.86 -30.58 -22.09
N ALA A 115 -3.01 -31.50 -21.64
CA ALA A 115 -3.17 -32.93 -21.88
C ALA A 115 -4.06 -33.61 -20.84
N THR A 116 -3.98 -33.17 -19.57
CA THR A 116 -4.67 -33.83 -18.44
C THR A 116 -5.85 -33.01 -17.88
N GLY A 117 -5.98 -31.74 -18.25
CA GLY A 117 -6.99 -30.81 -17.71
C GLY A 117 -6.77 -30.42 -16.24
N GLN A 118 -5.70 -30.91 -15.62
CA GLN A 118 -5.40 -30.67 -14.20
C GLN A 118 -4.92 -29.24 -13.96
N TYR A 119 -5.25 -28.67 -12.80
CA TYR A 119 -4.78 -27.34 -12.43
C TYR A 119 -3.31 -27.36 -12.01
N LEU A 120 -2.50 -26.54 -12.67
CA LEU A 120 -1.09 -26.35 -12.37
C LEU A 120 -0.87 -25.25 -11.32
N PRO A 121 0.19 -25.34 -10.51
CA PRO A 121 0.61 -24.25 -9.64
C PRO A 121 0.85 -22.96 -10.44
N ASN A 122 0.24 -21.86 -10.00
CA ASN A 122 0.31 -20.57 -10.67
C ASN A 122 0.82 -19.43 -9.76
N GLY A 123 1.46 -19.79 -8.64
CA GLY A 123 1.99 -18.82 -7.67
C GLY A 123 0.91 -18.04 -6.88
N ALA A 124 -0.37 -18.41 -6.95
CA ALA A 124 -1.44 -17.67 -6.27
C ALA A 124 -1.25 -17.55 -4.75
N SER A 125 -0.66 -18.55 -4.08
CA SER A 125 -0.40 -18.52 -2.64
C SER A 125 0.62 -17.43 -2.27
N ALA A 126 1.79 -17.44 -2.92
CA ALA A 126 2.81 -16.40 -2.74
C ALA A 126 2.26 -15.01 -3.08
N LYS A 127 1.51 -14.91 -4.18
CA LYS A 127 0.86 -13.66 -4.59
C LYS A 127 -0.18 -13.16 -3.58
N ALA A 128 -0.92 -14.05 -2.92
CA ALA A 128 -1.88 -13.65 -1.90
C ALA A 128 -1.20 -12.99 -0.69
N GLY A 129 -0.03 -13.48 -0.29
CA GLY A 129 0.80 -12.83 0.74
C GLY A 129 1.26 -11.44 0.33
N LEU A 130 1.75 -11.29 -0.89
CA LEU A 130 2.15 -10.01 -1.46
C LEU A 130 0.99 -9.01 -1.56
N ASN A 131 -0.16 -9.47 -2.05
CA ASN A 131 -1.37 -8.64 -2.22
C ASN A 131 -1.84 -8.08 -0.88
N LYS A 132 -1.77 -8.87 0.20
CA LYS A 132 -2.08 -8.37 1.55
C LYS A 132 -1.18 -7.21 1.93
N SER A 133 0.12 -7.32 1.68
CA SER A 133 1.08 -6.26 2.00
C SER A 133 0.85 -5.00 1.16
N ILE A 134 0.55 -5.14 -0.14
CA ILE A 134 0.18 -4.02 -1.04
C ILE A 134 -1.07 -3.29 -0.52
N LEU A 135 -2.11 -4.05 -0.17
CA LEU A 135 -3.37 -3.49 0.31
C LEU A 135 -3.24 -2.86 1.71
N ASP A 136 -2.34 -3.39 2.54
CA ASP A 136 -2.05 -2.84 3.86
C ASP A 136 -1.23 -1.56 3.78
N ALA A 137 -0.30 -1.46 2.82
CA ALA A 137 0.47 -0.24 2.59
C ALA A 137 -0.39 0.95 2.16
N GLY A 138 -1.49 0.72 1.43
CA GLY A 138 -2.49 1.75 1.17
C GLY A 138 -2.04 2.92 0.29
N TRP A 139 -1.03 2.73 -0.58
CA TRP A 139 -0.38 3.78 -1.38
C TRP A 139 -1.32 4.75 -2.07
N GLY A 140 -2.38 4.28 -2.72
CA GLY A 140 -3.33 5.17 -3.41
C GLY A 140 -4.04 6.13 -2.46
N GLN A 141 -4.38 5.68 -1.24
CA GLN A 141 -4.95 6.57 -0.23
C GLN A 141 -3.93 7.59 0.27
N PHE A 142 -2.67 7.16 0.42
CA PHE A 142 -1.60 8.04 0.85
C PHE A 142 -1.31 9.14 -0.18
N GLN A 143 -1.19 8.79 -1.46
CA GLN A 143 -1.00 9.73 -2.56
C GLN A 143 -2.10 10.79 -2.58
N GLN A 144 -3.37 10.39 -2.48
CA GLN A 144 -4.51 11.32 -2.41
C GLN A 144 -4.43 12.27 -1.21
N ILE A 145 -4.01 11.77 -0.04
CA ILE A 145 -3.83 12.60 1.16
C ILE A 145 -2.71 13.62 0.94
N CYS A 146 -1.60 13.22 0.32
CA CYS A 146 -0.48 14.11 0.01
C CYS A 146 -0.87 15.17 -1.02
N GLU A 147 -1.54 14.80 -2.11
CA GLU A 147 -2.07 15.75 -3.11
C GLU A 147 -2.95 16.80 -2.46
N SER A 148 -3.93 16.36 -1.64
CA SER A 148 -4.85 17.27 -0.96
C SER A 148 -4.13 18.22 0.00
N LYS A 149 -3.18 17.71 0.80
CA LYS A 149 -2.42 18.54 1.76
C LYS A 149 -1.46 19.50 1.05
N ALA A 150 -0.81 19.05 -0.03
CA ALA A 150 0.09 19.86 -0.84
C ALA A 150 -0.65 21.05 -1.47
N ALA A 151 -1.83 20.79 -2.05
CA ALA A 151 -2.68 21.83 -2.61
C ALA A 151 -3.05 22.90 -1.56
N CYS A 152 -3.34 22.51 -0.31
CA CYS A 152 -3.60 23.46 0.76
C CYS A 152 -2.36 24.24 1.24
N ALA A 153 -1.16 23.65 1.14
CA ALA A 153 0.08 24.26 1.61
C ALA A 153 0.78 25.14 0.55
N GLY A 154 0.37 25.03 -0.71
CA GLY A 154 1.08 25.62 -1.85
C GLY A 154 2.26 24.76 -2.34
N SER A 155 2.35 23.51 -1.90
CA SER A 155 3.32 22.52 -2.35
C SER A 155 2.80 21.77 -3.57
N ARG A 156 3.67 21.06 -4.28
CA ARG A 156 3.31 20.30 -5.49
C ARG A 156 3.53 18.81 -5.31
N VAL A 157 2.63 18.02 -5.89
CA VAL A 157 2.78 16.57 -6.04
C VAL A 157 2.84 16.25 -7.52
N LEU A 158 3.89 15.53 -7.93
CA LEU A 158 4.09 15.06 -9.31
C LEU A 158 4.08 13.53 -9.33
N PHE A 159 3.60 12.96 -10.43
CA PHE A 159 3.60 11.51 -10.64
C PHE A 159 4.46 11.15 -11.84
N VAL A 160 5.41 10.24 -11.62
CA VAL A 160 6.32 9.73 -12.66
C VAL A 160 6.02 8.27 -12.98
N SER A 161 6.35 7.86 -14.21
CA SER A 161 6.24 6.44 -14.59
C SER A 161 7.23 5.61 -13.77
N PRO A 162 6.81 4.48 -13.15
CA PRO A 162 7.71 3.57 -12.43
C PRO A 162 8.61 2.74 -13.35
N LYS A 163 8.48 2.89 -14.69
CA LYS A 163 9.31 2.13 -15.62
C LYS A 163 10.76 2.61 -15.53
N TYR A 164 11.68 1.65 -15.38
CA TYR A 164 13.13 1.85 -15.34
C TYR A 164 13.67 2.64 -14.14
N THR A 165 12.85 3.13 -13.22
CA THR A 165 13.29 3.88 -12.02
C THR A 165 14.19 3.04 -11.11
N SER A 166 13.88 1.75 -10.96
CA SER A 166 14.67 0.79 -10.17
C SER A 166 15.65 -0.05 -10.98
N GLN A 167 15.79 0.24 -12.28
CA GLN A 167 16.75 -0.41 -13.19
C GLN A 167 17.82 0.56 -13.68
N MET A 168 17.63 1.86 -13.49
CA MET A 168 18.58 2.88 -13.92
C MET A 168 19.61 3.14 -12.83
N CYS A 169 20.89 2.95 -13.14
CA CYS A 169 21.98 3.28 -12.22
C CYS A 169 21.97 4.79 -11.92
N SER A 170 21.91 5.18 -10.65
CA SER A 170 21.93 6.58 -10.22
C SER A 170 23.24 7.31 -10.57
N GLY A 171 24.33 6.57 -10.76
CA GLY A 171 25.64 7.14 -11.12
C GLY A 171 25.86 7.31 -12.63
N CYS A 172 25.37 6.41 -13.47
CA CYS A 172 25.71 6.39 -14.90
C CYS A 172 24.50 6.35 -15.86
N GLY A 173 23.27 6.27 -15.36
CA GLY A 173 22.05 6.25 -16.18
C GLY A 173 21.83 4.96 -16.98
N ALA A 174 22.72 3.98 -16.89
CA ALA A 174 22.58 2.70 -17.59
C ALA A 174 21.43 1.87 -17.01
N ILE A 175 20.65 1.23 -17.89
CA ILE A 175 19.56 0.32 -17.52
C ILE A 175 20.15 -1.07 -17.25
N VAL A 176 20.07 -1.51 -16.01
CA VAL A 176 20.41 -2.85 -15.54
C VAL A 176 19.17 -3.74 -15.65
N GLN A 177 19.22 -4.72 -16.55
CA GLN A 177 18.19 -5.76 -16.65
C GLN A 177 18.17 -6.57 -15.33
N LYS A 178 17.02 -6.60 -14.64
CA LYS A 178 16.85 -7.47 -13.47
C LYS A 178 16.71 -8.92 -13.95
N ALA A 179 17.59 -9.79 -13.46
CA ALA A 179 17.59 -11.23 -13.71
C ALA A 179 16.33 -11.93 -13.17
#